data_AF-A0A1V8TFB2-F1
#
_entry.id   AF-A0A1V8TFB2-F1
#
_cell.length_a   1.000
_cell.length_b   1.000
_cell.length_c   1.000
_cell.angle_alpha   90.00
_cell.angle_beta   90.00
_cell.angle_gamma   90.00
#
_symmetry.space_group_name_H-M   'P 1'
#
loop_
_entity.id
_entity.type
_entity.pdbx_description
1 polymer ?
#
loop_
_entity_poly.entity_id
_entity_poly.type
_entity_poly.pdbx_seq_one_letter_code
_entity_poly.pdbx_strand_id
1 'polypeptide(L)'
;MSSPSPPPVLLFGYEASTFTIKIRHCLRLKQIPYTFIPVPSMLPRPLFTKTFGLTYRKIPVLAIGRDIYCDTSLITEALEHFFPESEGYGTLYPRATDGRDHRGLVRGWASYWTDRALFRVTTGLIPAAVWRTHFGVDRANLIGHPLDPDKLEAKLPENLARLDTQLSILEPQFTDLGEGWIFSTPSPSSADISLFYQLQWGRDIAKGRLIGNLTAGGTSDTAADGADAVFNAERYPGLWSWYERLERFMERLPGVERKNAEWEGVLKGLQESPALGRKSLLLPTPRNGHVELDEKCGLREGAVVSIAPDDTGRSSPTIGKIVALSPEEVVITPVELKDGPPQVTVRIHFPRVGFTIRPYKADTEAVAKL
;
A
#
# COMPACT_ATOMS: atom_id res chain seq x y z
N MET A 1 -9.32 35.94 -9.34
CA MET A 1 -9.07 34.62 -9.96
C MET A 1 -9.14 33.60 -8.83
N SER A 2 -10.08 32.66 -8.87
CA SER A 2 -10.13 31.59 -7.86
C SER A 2 -8.84 30.78 -7.95
N SER A 3 -8.20 30.53 -6.81
CA SER A 3 -7.11 29.56 -6.72
C SER A 3 -7.53 28.26 -7.43
N PRO A 4 -6.70 27.64 -8.27
CA PRO A 4 -7.05 26.36 -8.88
C PRO A 4 -7.37 25.37 -7.76
N SER A 5 -8.47 24.62 -7.93
CA SER A 5 -8.83 23.57 -6.98
C SER A 5 -7.67 22.57 -6.87
N PRO A 6 -7.32 22.11 -5.65
CA PRO A 6 -6.27 21.11 -5.49
C PRO A 6 -6.61 19.85 -6.29
N PRO A 7 -5.59 19.13 -6.80
CA PRO A 7 -5.84 17.91 -7.56
C PRO A 7 -6.60 16.89 -6.70
N PRO A 8 -7.52 16.10 -7.30
CA PRO A 8 -8.25 15.09 -6.57
C PRO A 8 -7.30 14.02 -6.03
N VAL A 9 -7.54 13.59 -4.78
CA VAL A 9 -6.87 12.44 -4.16
C VAL A 9 -7.82 11.26 -4.19
N LEU A 10 -7.45 10.20 -4.90
CA LEU A 10 -8.27 9.01 -5.08
C LEU A 10 -7.53 7.78 -4.57
N LEU A 11 -8.16 7.02 -3.67
CA LEU A 11 -7.63 5.75 -3.18
C LEU A 11 -8.41 4.60 -3.80
N PHE A 12 -7.75 3.78 -4.61
CA PHE A 12 -8.35 2.59 -5.22
C PHE A 12 -8.01 1.35 -4.39
N GLY A 13 -9.03 0.63 -3.90
CA GLY A 13 -8.83 -0.58 -3.09
C GLY A 13 -10.13 -1.29 -2.74
N TYR A 14 -10.08 -2.26 -1.81
CA TYR A 14 -11.25 -2.84 -1.17
C TYR A 14 -11.11 -2.75 0.35
N GLU A 15 -12.22 -2.79 1.07
CA GLU A 15 -12.26 -2.46 2.50
C GLU A 15 -11.40 -3.41 3.36
N ALA A 16 -11.46 -4.71 3.08
CA ALA A 16 -10.72 -5.74 3.83
C ALA A 16 -9.22 -5.85 3.46
N SER A 17 -8.74 -5.01 2.53
CA SER A 17 -7.34 -5.02 2.12
C SER A 17 -6.47 -4.42 3.22
N THR A 18 -5.59 -5.24 3.80
CA THR A 18 -4.61 -4.81 4.81
C THR A 18 -3.85 -3.55 4.39
N PHE A 19 -3.31 -3.51 3.18
CA PHE A 19 -2.53 -2.39 2.68
C PHE A 19 -3.39 -1.18 2.32
N THR A 20 -4.69 -1.37 2.02
CA THR A 20 -5.63 -0.26 1.87
C THR A 20 -5.91 0.38 3.23
N ILE A 21 -6.10 -0.43 4.28
CA ILE A 21 -6.27 0.07 5.66
C ILE A 21 -5.06 0.90 6.09
N LYS A 22 -3.82 0.46 5.79
CA LYS A 22 -2.60 1.25 6.02
C LYS A 22 -2.69 2.66 5.44
N ILE A 23 -3.03 2.77 4.15
CA ILE A 23 -3.10 4.07 3.47
C ILE A 23 -4.27 4.91 3.97
N ARG A 24 -5.41 4.32 4.32
CA ARG A 24 -6.53 5.05 4.97
C ARG A 24 -6.09 5.66 6.30
N HIS A 25 -5.30 4.93 7.10
CA HIS A 25 -4.71 5.46 8.33
C HIS A 25 -3.71 6.58 8.06
N CYS A 26 -2.85 6.46 7.04
CA CYS A 26 -1.93 7.55 6.64
C CYS A 26 -2.70 8.81 6.22
N LEU A 27 -3.73 8.67 5.39
CA LEU A 27 -4.59 9.79 4.96
C LEU A 27 -5.30 10.45 6.14
N ARG A 28 -5.82 9.66 7.08
CA ARG A 28 -6.45 10.17 8.30
C ARG A 28 -5.43 10.86 9.22
N LEU A 29 -4.25 10.30 9.45
CA LEU A 29 -3.21 10.93 10.28
C LEU A 29 -2.76 12.28 9.69
N LYS A 30 -2.58 12.35 8.37
CA LYS A 30 -2.24 13.60 7.68
C LYS A 30 -3.42 14.56 7.49
N GLN A 31 -4.64 14.14 7.80
CA GLN A 31 -5.87 14.89 7.57
C GLN A 31 -6.08 15.29 6.09
N ILE A 32 -5.82 14.37 5.16
CA ILE A 32 -5.95 14.60 3.71
C ILE A 32 -7.33 14.14 3.23
N PRO A 33 -8.21 15.04 2.74
CA PRO A 33 -9.47 14.65 2.13
C PRO A 33 -9.25 13.83 0.86
N TYR A 34 -9.90 12.67 0.75
CA TYR A 34 -9.78 11.79 -0.41
C TYR A 34 -11.12 11.13 -0.77
N THR A 35 -11.21 10.62 -1.99
CA THR A 35 -12.33 9.77 -2.43
C THR A 35 -11.87 8.32 -2.48
N PHE A 36 -12.60 7.42 -1.82
CA PHE A 36 -12.36 5.99 -1.92
C PHE A 36 -13.08 5.41 -3.14
N ILE A 37 -12.33 4.74 -4.03
CA ILE A 37 -12.87 4.09 -5.22
C ILE A 37 -12.78 2.57 -5.02
N PRO A 38 -13.90 1.89 -4.72
CA PRO A 38 -13.89 0.45 -4.51
C PRO A 38 -13.54 -0.27 -5.81
N VAL A 39 -12.58 -1.20 -5.74
CA VAL A 39 -12.23 -2.10 -6.84
C VAL A 39 -12.25 -3.55 -6.35
N PRO A 40 -12.47 -4.55 -7.23
CA PRO A 40 -12.54 -5.95 -6.82
C PRO A 40 -11.29 -6.43 -6.07
N SER A 41 -11.45 -7.32 -5.08
CA SER A 41 -10.33 -7.89 -4.31
C SER A 41 -9.45 -8.87 -5.10
N MET A 42 -9.93 -9.30 -6.27
CA MET A 42 -9.33 -10.25 -7.21
C MET A 42 -9.32 -9.66 -8.63
N LEU A 43 -8.57 -10.27 -9.57
CA LEU A 43 -8.65 -9.92 -10.99
C LEU A 43 -9.91 -10.52 -11.65
N PRO A 44 -10.40 -9.96 -12.77
CA PRO A 44 -9.90 -8.78 -13.49
C PRO A 44 -10.33 -7.45 -12.87
N ARG A 45 -9.57 -6.39 -13.14
CA ARG A 45 -9.88 -5.00 -12.74
C ARG A 45 -9.85 -4.07 -13.96
N PRO A 46 -10.87 -4.11 -14.84
CA PRO A 46 -10.86 -3.38 -16.10
C PRO A 46 -10.81 -1.85 -15.92
N LEU A 47 -11.19 -1.32 -14.75
CA LEU A 47 -11.03 0.09 -14.45
C LEU A 47 -9.57 0.54 -14.60
N PHE A 48 -8.61 -0.22 -14.06
CA PHE A 48 -7.20 0.16 -14.14
C PHE A 48 -6.64 0.09 -15.56
N THR A 49 -6.96 -0.98 -16.30
CA THR A 49 -6.45 -1.16 -17.67
C THR A 49 -7.08 -0.15 -18.63
N LYS A 50 -8.40 0.05 -18.58
CA LYS A 50 -9.12 0.98 -19.47
C LYS A 50 -8.85 2.43 -19.14
N THR A 51 -8.77 2.79 -17.86
CA THR A 51 -8.63 4.20 -17.48
C THR A 51 -7.19 4.67 -17.49
N PHE A 52 -6.25 3.83 -17.04
CA PHE A 52 -4.86 4.23 -16.79
C PHE A 52 -3.83 3.41 -17.58
N GLY A 53 -4.22 2.40 -18.36
CA GLY A 53 -3.25 1.46 -18.96
C GLY A 53 -2.44 0.69 -17.91
N LEU A 54 -2.94 0.58 -16.68
CA LEU A 54 -2.25 -0.04 -15.56
C LEU A 54 -2.63 -1.52 -15.43
N THR A 55 -1.66 -2.41 -15.60
CA THR A 55 -1.82 -3.87 -15.45
C THR A 55 -1.28 -4.39 -14.12
N TYR A 56 -0.59 -3.55 -13.34
CA TYR A 56 -0.14 -3.85 -11.98
C TYR A 56 -1.29 -4.39 -11.13
N ARG A 57 -1.13 -5.61 -10.59
CA ARG A 57 -2.23 -6.34 -9.95
C ARG A 57 -2.38 -6.13 -8.44
N LYS A 58 -1.42 -5.54 -7.74
CA LYS A 58 -1.57 -5.28 -6.30
C LYS A 58 -2.36 -3.99 -6.08
N ILE A 59 -2.96 -3.88 -4.90
CA ILE A 59 -3.70 -2.71 -4.44
C ILE A 59 -3.39 -2.49 -2.96
N PRO A 60 -3.48 -1.25 -2.44
CA PRO A 60 -4.05 -0.07 -3.09
C PRO A 60 -3.17 0.56 -4.16
N VAL A 61 -3.80 1.43 -4.96
CA VAL A 61 -3.16 2.42 -5.84
C VAL A 61 -3.73 3.78 -5.47
N LEU A 62 -2.92 4.83 -5.46
CA LEU A 62 -3.36 6.20 -5.18
C LEU A 62 -3.21 7.08 -6.42
N ALA A 63 -4.21 7.90 -6.75
CA ALA A 63 -4.06 8.99 -7.71
C ALA A 63 -4.01 10.35 -6.98
N ILE A 64 -3.08 11.22 -7.39
CA ILE A 64 -3.09 12.65 -7.08
C ILE A 64 -3.16 13.37 -8.42
N GLY A 65 -4.37 13.79 -8.82
CA GLY A 65 -4.60 14.25 -10.20
C GLY A 65 -4.27 13.14 -11.20
N ARG A 66 -3.39 13.42 -12.17
CA ARG A 66 -3.01 12.45 -13.23
C ARG A 66 -1.77 11.60 -12.90
N ASP A 67 -1.31 11.63 -11.65
CA ASP A 67 -0.15 10.89 -11.18
C ASP A 67 -0.61 9.70 -10.33
N ILE A 68 -0.28 8.49 -10.80
CA ILE A 68 -0.73 7.21 -10.24
C ILE A 68 0.42 6.55 -9.48
N TYR A 69 0.31 6.48 -8.16
CA TYR A 69 1.32 5.93 -7.27
C TYR A 69 0.99 4.47 -6.93
N CYS A 70 1.88 3.57 -7.34
CA CYS A 70 1.81 2.15 -7.02
C CYS A 70 2.68 1.85 -5.80
N ASP A 71 2.22 0.91 -4.97
CA ASP A 71 2.87 0.46 -3.71
C ASP A 71 2.73 1.43 -2.53
N THR A 72 2.42 0.88 -1.34
CA THR A 72 2.17 1.71 -0.16
C THR A 72 3.39 2.48 0.31
N SER A 73 4.61 1.99 0.06
CA SER A 73 5.84 2.68 0.43
C SER A 73 5.98 4.00 -0.34
N LEU A 74 5.68 3.98 -1.65
CA LEU A 74 5.72 5.19 -2.47
C LEU A 74 4.51 6.09 -2.24
N ILE A 75 3.32 5.52 -2.03
CA ILE A 75 2.12 6.28 -1.68
C ILE A 75 2.37 7.10 -0.41
N THR A 76 2.95 6.51 0.64
CA THR A 76 3.29 7.20 1.89
C THR A 76 4.22 8.40 1.63
N GLU A 77 5.25 8.24 0.79
CA GLU A 77 6.18 9.34 0.46
C GLU A 77 5.51 10.44 -0.38
N ALA A 78 4.63 10.06 -1.32
CA ALA A 78 3.87 11.01 -2.12
C ALA A 78 2.93 11.85 -1.24
N LEU A 79 2.21 11.20 -0.33
CA LEU A 79 1.36 11.90 0.63
C LEU A 79 2.19 12.87 1.46
N GLU A 80 3.33 12.44 2.02
CA GLU A 80 4.20 13.33 2.80
C GLU A 80 4.70 14.54 2.01
N HIS A 81 5.05 14.35 0.75
CA HIS A 81 5.60 15.40 -0.09
C HIS A 81 4.55 16.43 -0.54
N PHE A 82 3.41 15.97 -1.06
CA PHE A 82 2.40 16.84 -1.67
C PHE A 82 1.43 17.47 -0.66
N PHE A 83 1.45 17.01 0.59
CA PHE A 83 0.61 17.52 1.67
C PHE A 83 1.48 17.82 2.90
N PRO A 84 2.34 18.86 2.83
CA PRO A 84 3.30 19.18 3.89
C PRO A 84 2.65 19.92 5.07
N GLU A 85 3.33 19.89 6.23
CA GLU A 85 2.90 20.62 7.43
C GLU A 85 2.79 22.14 7.21
N SER A 86 3.63 22.69 6.32
CA SER A 86 3.59 24.11 5.94
C SER A 86 2.27 24.52 5.28
N GLU A 87 1.46 23.56 4.81
CA GLU A 87 0.15 23.77 4.22
C GLU A 87 -1.00 23.32 5.15
N GLY A 88 -0.70 22.99 6.41
CA GLY A 88 -1.69 22.66 7.44
C GLY A 88 -2.08 21.17 7.53
N TYR A 89 -1.38 20.29 6.81
CA TYR A 89 -1.55 18.84 6.93
C TYR A 89 -0.72 18.26 8.08
N GLY A 90 -1.10 17.09 8.61
CA GLY A 90 -0.26 16.35 9.56
C GLY A 90 0.98 15.75 8.87
N THR A 91 1.98 15.31 9.63
CA THR A 91 3.17 14.61 9.11
C THR A 91 3.15 13.11 9.43
N LEU A 92 3.73 12.29 8.55
CA LEU A 92 4.02 10.88 8.80
C LEU A 92 5.39 10.64 9.45
N TYR A 93 6.22 11.69 9.53
CA TYR A 93 7.59 11.64 10.04
C TYR A 93 7.86 12.79 11.03
N PRO A 94 7.11 12.87 12.15
CA PRO A 94 7.41 13.83 13.20
C PRO A 94 8.85 13.63 13.70
N ARG A 95 9.56 14.74 13.93
CA ARG A 95 10.90 14.72 14.53
C ARG A 95 10.84 14.07 15.91
N ALA A 96 11.83 13.24 16.23
CA ALA A 96 11.94 12.69 17.57
C ALA A 96 12.13 13.80 18.61
N THR A 97 11.76 13.53 19.86
CA THR A 97 11.88 14.47 20.98
C THR A 97 13.32 14.94 21.23
N ASP A 98 14.31 14.16 20.81
CA ASP A 98 15.74 14.50 20.83
C ASP A 98 16.23 15.28 19.58
N GLY A 99 15.33 15.61 18.66
CA GLY A 99 15.60 16.36 17.43
C GLY A 99 16.07 15.51 16.23
N ARG A 100 16.31 14.21 16.41
CA ARG A 100 16.76 13.32 15.33
C ARG A 100 15.66 13.06 14.30
N ASP A 101 16.10 12.88 13.06
CA ASP A 101 15.27 12.44 11.95
C ASP A 101 15.44 10.93 11.77
N HIS A 102 14.37 10.19 12.05
CA HIS A 102 14.35 8.73 11.92
C HIS A 102 13.64 8.27 10.63
N ARG A 103 13.31 9.15 9.68
CA ARG A 103 12.54 8.80 8.46
C ARG A 103 13.07 7.58 7.73
N GLY A 104 14.38 7.45 7.56
CA GLY A 104 15.00 6.27 6.94
C GLY A 104 14.74 4.96 7.71
N LEU A 105 14.87 5.01 9.04
CA LEU A 105 14.59 3.85 9.92
C LEU A 105 13.10 3.52 9.95
N VAL A 106 12.22 4.53 9.98
CA VAL A 106 10.76 4.35 9.92
C VAL A 106 10.35 3.68 8.61
N ARG A 107 10.91 4.11 7.47
CA ARG A 107 10.67 3.46 6.16
C ARG A 107 11.16 2.02 6.16
N GLY A 108 12.33 1.75 6.74
CA GLY A 108 12.89 0.40 6.87
C GLY A 108 12.03 -0.50 7.76
N TRP A 109 11.64 0.00 8.91
CA TRP A 109 10.72 -0.65 9.85
C TRP A 109 9.42 -1.07 9.17
N ALA A 110 8.76 -0.13 8.49
CA ALA A 110 7.52 -0.41 7.77
C ALA A 110 7.74 -1.44 6.65
N SER A 111 8.73 -1.22 5.79
CA SER A 111 8.88 -2.00 4.55
C SER A 111 9.45 -3.40 4.75
N TYR A 112 10.26 -3.61 5.79
CA TYR A 112 10.98 -4.87 5.99
C TYR A 112 10.53 -5.67 7.21
N TRP A 113 10.10 -5.00 8.28
CA TRP A 113 9.58 -5.70 9.45
C TRP A 113 8.07 -5.89 9.35
N THR A 114 7.30 -4.80 9.32
CA THR A 114 5.84 -4.90 9.43
C THR A 114 5.21 -5.48 8.15
N ASP A 115 5.59 -4.95 6.99
CA ASP A 115 4.95 -5.27 5.71
C ASP A 115 5.42 -6.61 5.11
N ARG A 116 6.45 -7.23 5.71
CA ARG A 116 6.99 -8.52 5.27
C ARG A 116 6.94 -9.57 6.36
N ALA A 117 7.76 -9.44 7.41
CA ALA A 117 7.89 -10.47 8.43
C ALA A 117 6.60 -10.62 9.25
N LEU A 118 6.07 -9.52 9.79
CA LEU A 118 4.83 -9.54 10.56
C LEU A 118 3.63 -9.84 9.66
N PHE A 119 3.56 -9.26 8.46
CA PHE A 119 2.50 -9.54 7.49
C PHE A 119 2.40 -11.03 7.13
N ARG A 120 3.54 -11.73 6.97
CA ARG A 120 3.56 -13.17 6.72
C ARG A 120 2.96 -13.96 7.89
N VAL A 121 3.14 -13.49 9.12
CA VAL A 121 2.55 -14.10 10.31
C VAL A 121 1.05 -13.85 10.34
N THR A 122 0.59 -12.60 10.16
CA THR A 122 -0.84 -12.27 10.22
C THR A 122 -1.64 -12.90 9.08
N THR A 123 -1.07 -13.03 7.88
CA THR A 123 -1.69 -13.80 6.78
C THR A 123 -1.80 -15.28 7.07
N GLY A 124 -0.89 -15.83 7.88
CA GLY A 124 -0.95 -17.21 8.37
C GLY A 124 -2.12 -17.47 9.33
N LEU A 125 -2.80 -16.43 9.80
CA LEU A 125 -3.97 -16.52 10.69
C LEU A 125 -5.31 -16.44 9.93
N ILE A 126 -5.29 -16.28 8.60
CA ILE A 126 -6.50 -16.26 7.79
C ILE A 126 -7.26 -17.60 7.95
N PRO A 127 -8.56 -17.58 8.30
CA PRO A 127 -9.37 -18.79 8.43
C PRO A 127 -9.41 -19.59 7.13
N ALA A 128 -9.36 -20.92 7.25
CA ALA A 128 -9.31 -21.81 6.10
C ALA A 128 -10.52 -21.72 5.16
N ALA A 129 -11.68 -21.32 5.68
CA ALA A 129 -12.86 -21.02 4.88
C ALA A 129 -12.57 -20.00 3.75
N VAL A 130 -11.71 -18.99 4.00
CA VAL A 130 -11.30 -18.01 2.99
C VAL A 130 -10.53 -18.67 1.84
N TRP A 131 -9.58 -19.56 2.17
CA TRP A 131 -8.74 -20.23 1.20
C TRP A 131 -9.50 -21.24 0.33
N ARG A 132 -10.66 -21.72 0.80
CA ARG A 132 -11.56 -22.61 0.02
C ARG A 132 -12.40 -21.86 -1.02
N THR A 133 -12.42 -20.52 -0.99
CA THR A 133 -13.14 -19.69 -1.96
C THR A 133 -12.28 -19.41 -3.21
N HIS A 134 -12.86 -18.72 -4.20
CA HIS A 134 -12.11 -18.22 -5.36
C HIS A 134 -10.94 -17.29 -4.98
N PHE A 135 -11.00 -16.66 -3.81
CA PHE A 135 -9.90 -15.89 -3.26
C PHE A 135 -8.63 -16.72 -3.09
N GLY A 136 -8.73 -17.97 -2.62
CA GLY A 136 -7.58 -18.86 -2.49
C GLY A 136 -6.91 -19.15 -3.83
N VAL A 137 -7.71 -19.34 -4.89
CA VAL A 137 -7.21 -19.54 -6.25
C VAL A 137 -6.50 -18.30 -6.76
N ASP A 138 -7.09 -17.11 -6.58
CA ASP A 138 -6.45 -15.86 -7.00
C ASP A 138 -5.13 -15.60 -6.24
N ARG A 139 -5.08 -15.90 -4.93
CA ARG A 139 -3.87 -15.75 -4.11
C ARG A 139 -2.79 -16.78 -4.46
N ALA A 140 -3.15 -18.01 -4.79
CA ALA A 140 -2.20 -19.00 -5.32
C ALA A 140 -1.55 -18.49 -6.63
N ASN A 141 -2.35 -17.90 -7.54
CA ASN A 141 -1.85 -17.28 -8.77
C ASN A 141 -0.98 -16.04 -8.50
N LEU A 142 -1.33 -15.23 -7.49
CA LEU A 142 -0.53 -14.07 -7.09
C LEU A 142 0.85 -14.49 -6.55
N ILE A 143 0.90 -15.50 -5.68
CA ILE A 143 2.14 -15.93 -5.00
C ILE A 143 2.97 -16.86 -5.89
N GLY A 144 2.36 -17.56 -6.84
CA GLY A 144 3.02 -18.43 -7.80
C GLY A 144 3.19 -19.88 -7.34
N HIS A 145 2.42 -20.33 -6.35
CA HIS A 145 2.35 -21.74 -5.95
C HIS A 145 0.95 -22.10 -5.41
N PRO A 146 0.53 -23.38 -5.49
CA PRO A 146 -0.76 -23.82 -4.97
C PRO A 146 -0.88 -23.60 -3.45
N LEU A 147 -2.06 -23.19 -3.02
CA LEU A 147 -2.44 -23.10 -1.61
C LEU A 147 -3.36 -24.27 -1.26
N ASP A 148 -3.07 -24.94 -0.15
CA ASP A 148 -3.85 -26.06 0.38
C ASP A 148 -4.56 -25.60 1.67
N PRO A 149 -5.89 -25.40 1.64
CA PRO A 149 -6.63 -24.86 2.78
C PRO A 149 -6.48 -25.71 4.05
N ASP A 150 -6.46 -27.03 3.94
CA ASP A 150 -6.39 -27.93 5.09
C ASP A 150 -5.00 -27.89 5.75
N LYS A 151 -3.94 -27.82 4.93
CA LYS A 151 -2.57 -27.60 5.44
C LYS A 151 -2.38 -26.23 6.07
N LEU A 152 -3.05 -25.20 5.53
CA LEU A 152 -3.02 -23.85 6.11
C LEU A 152 -3.75 -23.82 7.47
N GLU A 153 -4.89 -24.50 7.57
CA GLU A 153 -5.64 -24.68 8.81
C GLU A 153 -4.81 -25.38 9.89
N ALA A 154 -4.16 -26.50 9.53
CA ALA A 154 -3.31 -27.26 10.44
C ALA A 154 -2.11 -26.45 10.97
N LYS A 155 -1.71 -25.36 10.28
CA LYS A 155 -0.61 -24.48 10.69
C LYS A 155 -1.06 -23.31 11.57
N LEU A 156 -2.34 -23.14 11.87
CA LEU A 156 -2.83 -22.04 12.71
C LEU A 156 -2.12 -21.99 14.09
N PRO A 157 -1.93 -23.10 14.83
CA PRO A 157 -1.20 -23.06 16.10
C PRO A 157 0.25 -22.60 15.94
N GLU A 158 0.94 -23.03 14.87
CA GLU A 158 2.31 -22.60 14.56
C GLU A 158 2.36 -21.10 14.22
N ASN A 159 1.39 -20.60 13.45
CA ASN A 159 1.31 -19.18 13.10
C ASN A 159 0.96 -18.31 14.31
N LEU A 160 0.14 -18.80 15.25
CA LEU A 160 -0.10 -18.14 16.53
C LEU A 160 1.18 -18.08 17.38
N ALA A 161 1.97 -19.15 17.45
CA ALA A 161 3.28 -19.14 18.12
C ALA A 161 4.29 -18.19 17.45
N ARG A 162 4.21 -18.02 16.12
CA ARG A 162 5.02 -17.02 15.41
C ARG A 162 4.56 -15.60 15.73
N LEU A 163 3.25 -15.35 15.87
CA LEU A 163 2.73 -14.06 16.33
C LEU A 163 3.23 -13.77 17.74
N ASP A 164 3.13 -14.75 18.63
CA ASP A 164 3.67 -14.69 19.99
C ASP A 164 5.14 -14.26 20.02
N THR A 165 5.96 -14.88 19.15
CA THR A 165 7.37 -14.51 19.02
C THR A 165 7.56 -13.07 18.57
N GLN A 166 6.80 -12.60 17.56
CA GLN A 166 6.89 -11.22 17.08
C GLN A 166 6.51 -10.23 18.20
N LEU A 167 5.42 -10.49 18.92
CA LEU A 167 4.97 -9.64 20.01
C LEU A 167 5.95 -9.65 21.19
N SER A 168 6.51 -10.81 21.54
CA SER A 168 7.52 -10.91 22.60
C SER A 168 8.80 -10.13 22.31
N ILE A 169 9.22 -10.04 21.04
CA ILE A 169 10.38 -9.22 20.65
C ILE A 169 10.08 -7.73 20.84
N LEU A 170 8.84 -7.33 20.63
CA LEU A 170 8.40 -5.94 20.68
C LEU A 170 8.08 -5.47 22.10
N GLU A 171 7.49 -6.33 22.93
CA GLU A 171 6.94 -5.96 24.24
C GLU A 171 7.87 -5.09 25.12
N PRO A 172 9.17 -5.41 25.30
CA PRO A 172 10.06 -4.60 26.13
C PRO A 172 10.12 -3.13 25.68
N GLN A 173 10.10 -2.89 24.37
CA GLN A 173 10.11 -1.54 23.83
C GLN A 173 8.86 -0.76 24.25
N PHE A 174 7.69 -1.40 24.31
CA PHE A 174 6.43 -0.76 24.66
C PHE A 174 6.21 -0.65 26.18
N THR A 175 6.78 -1.57 26.96
CA THR A 175 6.85 -1.41 28.42
C THR A 175 7.62 -0.13 28.79
N ASP A 176 8.75 0.13 28.14
CA ASP A 176 9.60 1.29 28.41
C ASP A 176 9.06 2.59 27.76
N LEU A 177 8.20 2.47 26.74
CA LEU A 177 7.69 3.61 25.98
C LEU A 177 6.76 4.52 26.81
N GLY A 178 6.11 3.99 27.85
CA GLY A 178 5.11 4.71 28.61
C GLY A 178 4.01 5.27 27.71
N GLU A 179 3.73 6.57 27.83
CA GLU A 179 2.74 7.30 27.00
C GLU A 179 3.25 7.74 25.61
N GLY A 180 4.46 7.32 25.21
CA GLY A 180 5.09 7.71 23.94
C GLY A 180 4.64 6.93 22.69
N TRP A 181 5.33 7.24 21.58
CA TRP A 181 5.15 6.65 20.25
C TRP A 181 6.47 6.07 19.73
N ILE A 182 6.40 5.12 18.78
CA ILE A 182 7.59 4.46 18.23
C ILE A 182 8.59 5.52 17.71
N PHE A 183 9.88 5.35 18.02
CA PHE A 183 10.96 6.32 17.79
C PHE A 183 10.89 7.62 18.62
N SER A 184 10.18 7.60 19.76
CA SER A 184 10.13 8.70 20.73
C SER A 184 9.68 10.03 20.10
N THR A 185 8.71 9.95 19.20
CA THR A 185 8.10 11.10 18.54
C THR A 185 6.99 11.71 19.42
N PRO A 186 6.68 13.01 19.28
CA PRO A 186 5.62 13.66 20.06
C PRO A 186 4.19 13.26 19.64
N SER A 187 4.04 12.68 18.45
CA SER A 187 2.78 12.19 17.88
C SER A 187 3.02 10.87 17.13
N PRO A 188 1.96 10.09 16.84
CA PRO A 188 2.09 8.88 16.03
C PRO A 188 2.73 9.19 14.68
N SER A 189 3.56 8.26 14.20
CA SER A 189 4.25 8.34 12.92
C SER A 189 3.80 7.22 11.98
N SER A 190 4.39 7.18 10.78
CA SER A 190 4.31 6.01 9.90
C SER A 190 4.79 4.72 10.58
N ALA A 191 5.67 4.79 11.59
CA ALA A 191 6.11 3.59 12.31
C ALA A 191 4.95 2.99 13.10
N ASP A 192 4.23 3.83 13.84
CA ASP A 192 3.07 3.42 14.63
C ASP A 192 1.96 2.88 13.74
N ILE A 193 1.62 3.61 12.65
CA ILE A 193 0.62 3.14 11.68
C ILE A 193 1.01 1.77 11.13
N SER A 194 2.27 1.58 10.73
CA SER A 194 2.73 0.35 10.07
C SER A 194 2.63 -0.90 10.95
N LEU A 195 2.81 -0.77 12.26
CA LEU A 195 2.58 -1.86 13.20
C LEU A 195 1.08 -2.03 13.48
N PHE A 196 0.38 -0.92 13.71
CA PHE A 196 -1.03 -0.92 14.13
C PHE A 196 -1.95 -1.56 13.11
N TYR A 197 -1.85 -1.17 11.85
CA TYR A 197 -2.75 -1.70 10.82
C TYR A 197 -2.58 -3.20 10.63
N GLN A 198 -1.36 -3.73 10.81
CA GLN A 198 -1.10 -5.16 10.70
C GLN A 198 -1.68 -5.95 11.86
N LEU A 199 -1.54 -5.44 13.09
CA LEU A 199 -2.15 -6.05 14.27
C LEU A 199 -3.68 -5.96 14.22
N GLN A 200 -4.22 -4.81 13.81
CA GLN A 200 -5.65 -4.61 13.61
C GLN A 200 -6.20 -5.61 12.58
N TRP A 201 -5.63 -5.63 11.38
CA TRP A 201 -6.07 -6.51 10.31
C TRP A 201 -5.90 -7.99 10.67
N GLY A 202 -4.75 -8.36 11.24
CA GLY A 202 -4.49 -9.74 11.67
C GLY A 202 -5.49 -10.22 12.72
N ARG A 203 -5.80 -9.37 13.71
CA ARG A 203 -6.81 -9.67 14.74
C ARG A 203 -8.20 -9.82 14.14
N ASP A 204 -8.65 -8.86 13.34
CA ASP A 204 -10.00 -8.88 12.78
C ASP A 204 -10.21 -10.05 11.81
N ILE A 205 -9.25 -10.31 10.92
CA ILE A 205 -9.35 -11.39 9.95
C ILE A 205 -9.25 -12.77 10.61
N ALA A 206 -8.39 -12.93 11.63
CA ALA A 206 -8.30 -14.19 12.39
C ALA A 206 -9.61 -14.53 13.11
N LYS A 207 -10.37 -13.53 13.55
CA LYS A 207 -11.73 -13.71 14.11
C LYS A 207 -12.79 -14.03 13.04
N GLY A 208 -12.41 -13.91 11.77
CA GLY A 208 -13.29 -14.01 10.61
C GLY A 208 -14.17 -12.78 10.43
N ARG A 209 -13.71 -11.58 10.83
CA ARG A 209 -14.34 -10.32 10.42
C ARG A 209 -13.82 -9.88 9.06
N LEU A 210 -14.64 -9.20 8.27
CA LEU A 210 -14.30 -8.69 6.93
C LEU A 210 -13.93 -9.77 5.90
N ILE A 211 -14.09 -11.06 6.22
CA ILE A 211 -13.77 -12.16 5.29
C ILE A 211 -14.79 -12.27 4.16
N GLY A 212 -16.02 -11.81 4.38
CA GLY A 212 -17.00 -11.65 3.30
C GLY A 212 -16.58 -10.60 2.28
N ASN A 213 -16.08 -9.45 2.74
CA ASN A 213 -15.53 -8.42 1.85
C ASN A 213 -14.24 -8.91 1.15
N LEU A 214 -13.35 -9.57 1.91
CA LEU A 214 -12.09 -10.13 1.40
C LEU A 214 -12.33 -11.08 0.21
N THR A 215 -13.30 -11.98 0.37
CA THR A 215 -13.63 -13.02 -0.61
C THR A 215 -14.66 -12.61 -1.64
N ALA A 216 -15.10 -11.35 -1.65
CA ALA A 216 -16.19 -10.86 -2.50
C ALA A 216 -17.47 -11.71 -2.37
N GLY A 217 -17.84 -12.07 -1.14
CA GLY A 217 -19.01 -12.88 -0.82
C GLY A 217 -18.80 -14.40 -0.91
N GLY A 218 -17.56 -14.87 -1.10
CA GLY A 218 -17.25 -16.30 -1.14
C GLY A 218 -17.40 -17.03 0.21
N THR A 219 -17.40 -16.29 1.31
CA THR A 219 -17.73 -16.78 2.67
C THR A 219 -18.40 -15.65 3.46
N SER A 220 -18.99 -15.98 4.61
CA SER A 220 -19.57 -15.01 5.54
C SER A 220 -18.65 -14.76 6.72
N ASP A 221 -18.80 -13.58 7.34
CA ASP A 221 -18.09 -13.24 8.57
C ASP A 221 -18.49 -14.16 9.74
N THR A 222 -17.55 -14.39 10.65
CA THR A 222 -17.69 -15.24 11.83
C THR A 222 -17.27 -14.49 13.11
N ALA A 223 -17.34 -15.16 14.25
CA ALA A 223 -16.88 -14.66 15.54
C ALA A 223 -15.98 -15.71 16.24
N ALA A 224 -14.91 -16.12 15.57
CA ALA A 224 -13.91 -17.01 16.16
C ALA A 224 -13.01 -16.23 17.15
N ASP A 225 -12.34 -16.92 18.06
CA ASP A 225 -11.38 -16.31 19.00
C ASP A 225 -10.16 -15.72 18.26
N GLY A 226 -9.76 -16.32 17.13
CA GLY A 226 -8.74 -15.79 16.24
C GLY A 226 -7.39 -15.60 16.94
N ALA A 227 -6.88 -14.37 16.91
CA ALA A 227 -5.59 -14.00 17.50
C ALA A 227 -5.66 -13.64 19.01
N ASP A 228 -6.85 -13.60 19.62
CA ASP A 228 -7.04 -13.11 20.99
C ASP A 228 -6.34 -13.95 22.06
N ALA A 229 -6.13 -15.24 21.78
CA ALA A 229 -5.37 -16.13 22.66
C ALA A 229 -3.90 -15.68 22.84
N VAL A 230 -3.38 -14.86 21.93
CA VAL A 230 -1.99 -14.41 21.90
C VAL A 230 -1.92 -12.89 22.10
N PHE A 231 -2.65 -12.11 21.29
CA PHE A 231 -2.59 -10.65 21.36
C PHE A 231 -3.70 -10.10 22.28
N ASN A 232 -3.36 -9.90 23.55
CA ASN A 232 -4.26 -9.36 24.57
C ASN A 232 -3.49 -8.63 25.69
N ALA A 233 -4.22 -7.91 26.54
CA ALA A 233 -3.67 -7.10 27.63
C ALA A 233 -2.96 -7.90 28.73
N GLU A 234 -3.36 -9.15 28.97
CA GLU A 234 -2.75 -10.00 30.01
C GLU A 234 -1.35 -10.46 29.60
N ARG A 235 -1.18 -10.81 28.32
CA ARG A 235 0.08 -11.35 27.80
C ARG A 235 1.07 -10.27 27.35
N TYR A 236 0.58 -9.18 26.78
CA TYR A 236 1.39 -8.09 26.23
C TYR A 236 0.86 -6.71 26.66
N PRO A 237 0.95 -6.36 27.96
CA PRO A 237 0.33 -5.15 28.49
C PRO A 237 0.87 -3.85 27.87
N GLY A 238 2.18 -3.76 27.59
CA GLY A 238 2.79 -2.59 26.97
C GLY A 238 2.31 -2.38 25.54
N LEU A 239 2.44 -3.41 24.70
CA LEU A 239 1.94 -3.39 23.32
C LEU A 239 0.43 -3.13 23.26
N TRP A 240 -0.36 -3.78 24.13
CA TRP A 240 -1.80 -3.59 24.15
C TRP A 240 -2.19 -2.16 24.53
N SER A 241 -1.53 -1.59 25.56
CA SER A 241 -1.75 -0.19 25.95
C SER A 241 -1.43 0.78 24.81
N TRP A 242 -0.30 0.59 24.11
CA TRP A 242 0.03 1.37 22.92
C TRP A 242 -0.99 1.19 21.78
N TYR A 243 -1.43 -0.04 21.53
CA TYR A 243 -2.41 -0.35 20.49
C TYR A 243 -3.72 0.41 20.73
N GLU A 244 -4.28 0.32 21.94
CA GLU A 244 -5.50 1.05 22.29
C GLU A 244 -5.30 2.57 22.30
N ARG A 245 -4.12 3.05 22.70
CA ARG A 245 -3.80 4.47 22.65
C ARG A 245 -3.85 4.99 21.22
N LEU A 246 -3.25 4.26 20.27
CA LEU A 246 -3.31 4.63 18.86
C LEU A 246 -4.73 4.50 18.30
N GLU A 247 -5.47 3.45 18.66
CA GLU A 247 -6.87 3.28 18.25
C GLU A 247 -7.71 4.50 18.67
N ARG A 248 -7.65 4.87 19.95
CA ARG A 248 -8.33 6.08 20.49
C ARG A 248 -7.84 7.37 19.83
N PHE A 249 -6.55 7.48 19.56
CA PHE A 249 -5.99 8.64 18.85
C PHE A 249 -6.61 8.76 17.45
N MET A 250 -6.60 7.66 16.68
CA MET A 250 -7.15 7.63 15.32
C MET A 250 -8.66 7.88 15.33
N GLU A 251 -9.41 7.34 16.29
CA GLU A 251 -10.86 7.57 16.43
C GLU A 251 -11.23 9.04 16.65
N ARG A 252 -10.40 9.79 17.40
CA ARG A 252 -10.61 11.22 17.66
C ARG A 252 -10.33 12.10 16.46
N LEU A 253 -9.52 11.64 15.51
CA LEU A 253 -9.25 12.40 14.28
C LEU A 253 -10.51 12.50 13.42
N PRO A 254 -10.80 13.66 12.81
CA PRO A 254 -11.88 13.77 11.84
C PRO A 254 -11.77 12.75 10.70
N GLY A 255 -12.91 12.28 10.22
CA GLY A 255 -12.98 11.47 9.01
C GLY A 255 -12.66 12.31 7.78
N VAL A 256 -11.82 11.79 6.89
CA VAL A 256 -11.36 12.50 5.68
C VAL A 256 -11.79 11.82 4.37
N GLU A 257 -12.49 10.69 4.47
CA GLU A 257 -13.02 9.98 3.30
C GLU A 257 -14.33 10.60 2.81
N ARG A 258 -14.37 10.92 1.51
CA ARG A 258 -15.58 11.26 0.78
C ARG A 258 -16.24 9.99 0.27
N LYS A 259 -17.48 9.75 0.71
CA LYS A 259 -18.30 8.61 0.30
C LYS A 259 -19.16 8.97 -0.91
N ASN A 260 -19.67 7.95 -1.61
CA ASN A 260 -20.69 8.05 -2.67
C ASN A 260 -20.28 8.95 -3.86
N ALA A 261 -19.03 8.85 -4.30
CA ALA A 261 -18.60 9.53 -5.51
C ALA A 261 -18.96 8.72 -6.75
N GLU A 262 -19.73 9.32 -7.66
CA GLU A 262 -20.04 8.72 -8.95
C GLU A 262 -18.78 8.68 -9.83
N TRP A 263 -18.48 7.50 -10.38
CA TRP A 263 -17.26 7.26 -11.16
C TRP A 263 -17.15 8.21 -12.37
N GLU A 264 -18.25 8.51 -13.04
CA GLU A 264 -18.28 9.42 -14.20
C GLU A 264 -17.78 10.83 -13.84
N GLY A 265 -18.20 11.34 -12.67
CA GLY A 265 -17.74 12.62 -12.14
C GLY A 265 -16.27 12.58 -11.73
N VAL A 266 -15.82 11.48 -11.11
CA VAL A 266 -14.41 11.26 -10.74
C VAL A 266 -13.52 11.23 -11.99
N LEU A 267 -13.93 10.48 -13.02
CA LEU A 267 -13.22 10.35 -14.28
C LEU A 267 -13.08 11.70 -14.99
N LYS A 268 -14.18 12.46 -15.06
CA LYS A 268 -14.14 13.82 -15.62
C LYS A 268 -13.18 14.72 -14.85
N GLY A 269 -13.22 14.67 -13.51
CA GLY A 269 -12.29 15.42 -12.66
C GLY A 269 -10.82 15.05 -12.92
N LEU A 270 -10.50 13.78 -13.15
CA LEU A 270 -9.16 13.34 -13.54
C LEU A 270 -8.74 13.87 -14.92
N GLN A 271 -9.66 13.80 -15.90
CA GLN A 271 -9.43 14.30 -17.26
C GLN A 271 -9.21 15.81 -17.32
N GLU A 272 -9.83 16.56 -16.42
CA GLU A 272 -9.71 18.03 -16.31
C GLU A 272 -8.53 18.45 -15.41
N SER A 273 -8.07 17.57 -14.51
CA SER A 273 -6.94 17.87 -13.61
C SER A 273 -5.67 18.18 -14.40
N PRO A 274 -4.89 19.21 -14.06
CA PRO A 274 -3.59 19.40 -14.69
C PRO A 274 -2.65 18.24 -14.32
N ALA A 275 -1.75 17.87 -15.23
CA ALA A 275 -0.61 17.03 -14.85
C ALA A 275 0.31 17.85 -13.94
N LEU A 276 0.86 17.23 -12.89
CA LEU A 276 1.88 17.90 -12.08
C LEU A 276 3.07 18.31 -12.99
N GLY A 277 3.65 19.49 -12.78
CA GLY A 277 4.72 20.00 -13.64
C GLY A 277 5.99 19.11 -13.63
N ARG A 278 6.95 19.37 -14.53
CA ARG A 278 8.20 18.60 -14.63
C ARG A 278 8.97 18.51 -13.30
N LYS A 279 8.86 19.52 -12.43
CA LYS A 279 9.48 19.57 -11.10
C LYS A 279 8.89 18.54 -10.11
N SER A 280 7.70 18.05 -10.36
CA SER A 280 6.98 17.08 -9.52
C SER A 280 6.95 15.68 -10.14
N LEU A 281 7.75 15.44 -11.19
CA LEU A 281 7.87 14.13 -11.81
C LEU A 281 8.46 13.08 -10.88
N LEU A 282 9.28 13.49 -9.92
CA LEU A 282 9.94 12.59 -8.98
C LEU A 282 9.74 13.11 -7.57
N LEU A 283 9.54 12.20 -6.64
CA LEU A 283 9.60 12.51 -5.23
C LEU A 283 11.03 12.88 -4.82
N PRO A 284 11.21 13.78 -3.85
CA PRO A 284 12.53 14.17 -3.38
C PRO A 284 13.33 12.96 -2.87
N THR A 285 14.59 12.86 -3.29
CA THR A 285 15.54 11.86 -2.81
C THR A 285 16.82 12.55 -2.33
N PRO A 286 17.57 11.97 -1.38
CA PRO A 286 18.78 12.61 -0.85
C PRO A 286 19.93 12.74 -1.88
N ARG A 287 19.86 11.99 -2.98
CA ARG A 287 20.93 11.89 -3.99
C ARG A 287 20.31 11.85 -5.38
N ASN A 288 21.05 12.39 -6.35
CA ASN A 288 20.67 12.29 -7.76
C ASN A 288 20.80 10.85 -8.27
N GLY A 289 20.09 10.54 -9.36
CA GLY A 289 20.19 9.25 -10.04
C GLY A 289 21.61 8.97 -10.56
N HIS A 290 21.99 7.69 -10.56
CA HIS A 290 23.28 7.25 -11.11
C HIS A 290 23.14 6.91 -12.60
N VAL A 291 23.12 7.95 -13.44
CA VAL A 291 22.81 7.85 -14.88
C VAL A 291 23.61 6.75 -15.58
N GLU A 292 24.93 6.67 -15.37
CA GLU A 292 25.77 5.65 -16.02
C GLU A 292 25.38 4.21 -15.66
N LEU A 293 24.97 3.95 -14.41
CA LEU A 293 24.52 2.62 -13.98
C LEU A 293 23.15 2.32 -14.57
N ASP A 294 22.25 3.30 -14.56
CA ASP A 294 20.92 3.15 -15.15
C ASP A 294 21.04 2.86 -16.66
N GLU A 295 21.92 3.55 -17.39
CA GLU A 295 22.20 3.29 -18.81
C GLU A 295 22.78 1.89 -19.06
N LYS A 296 23.70 1.41 -18.22
CA LYS A 296 24.21 0.02 -18.27
C LYS A 296 23.10 -1.01 -18.03
N CYS A 297 22.05 -0.65 -17.30
CA CYS A 297 20.86 -1.46 -17.10
C CYS A 297 19.81 -1.29 -18.22
N GLY A 298 20.08 -0.43 -19.22
CA GLY A 298 19.15 -0.08 -20.28
C GLY A 298 18.00 0.82 -19.84
N LEU A 299 18.15 1.50 -18.70
CA LEU A 299 17.16 2.41 -18.11
C LEU A 299 17.55 3.86 -18.42
N ARG A 300 16.75 4.52 -19.25
CA ARG A 300 16.92 5.94 -19.59
C ARG A 300 15.58 6.56 -19.98
N GLU A 301 15.48 7.89 -19.90
CA GLU A 301 14.31 8.61 -20.41
C GLU A 301 14.02 8.18 -21.86
N GLY A 302 12.77 7.83 -22.12
CA GLY A 302 12.30 7.34 -23.40
C GLY A 302 12.45 5.84 -23.68
N ALA A 303 13.16 5.08 -22.83
CA ALA A 303 13.20 3.62 -22.95
C ALA A 303 11.85 3.00 -22.58
N VAL A 304 11.43 1.98 -23.32
CA VAL A 304 10.25 1.16 -22.97
C VAL A 304 10.70 0.07 -22.00
N VAL A 305 9.99 -0.08 -20.89
CA VAL A 305 10.32 -1.02 -19.83
C VAL A 305 9.12 -1.82 -19.37
N SER A 306 9.41 -2.99 -18.82
CA SER A 306 8.50 -3.83 -18.05
C SER A 306 8.80 -3.66 -16.57
N ILE A 307 7.79 -3.31 -15.79
CA ILE A 307 7.88 -3.12 -14.34
C ILE A 307 6.98 -4.11 -13.65
N ALA A 308 7.54 -4.95 -12.78
CA ALA A 308 6.78 -5.90 -11.95
C ALA A 308 7.38 -5.96 -10.55
N PRO A 309 6.58 -6.31 -9.52
CA PRO A 309 7.13 -6.59 -8.18
C PRO A 309 8.17 -7.70 -8.22
N ASP A 310 9.13 -7.66 -7.31
CA ASP A 310 10.15 -8.71 -7.16
C ASP A 310 9.75 -9.83 -6.19
N ASP A 311 8.58 -9.72 -5.55
CA ASP A 311 8.05 -10.66 -4.56
C ASP A 311 6.88 -11.48 -5.15
N THR A 312 5.67 -10.92 -5.21
CA THR A 312 4.42 -11.56 -5.62
C THR A 312 3.74 -10.75 -6.71
N GLY A 313 2.95 -11.40 -7.58
CA GLY A 313 2.33 -10.75 -8.72
C GLY A 313 3.29 -10.42 -9.86
N ARG A 314 4.43 -11.14 -9.92
CA ARG A 314 5.48 -10.97 -10.94
C ARG A 314 4.98 -11.18 -12.38
N SER A 315 3.89 -11.93 -12.55
CA SER A 315 3.26 -12.24 -13.84
C SER A 315 2.31 -11.15 -14.37
N SER A 316 2.21 -10.01 -13.69
CA SER A 316 1.38 -8.88 -14.13
C SER A 316 2.23 -7.60 -14.29
N PRO A 317 3.19 -7.58 -15.22
CA PRO A 317 4.04 -6.41 -15.44
C PRO A 317 3.25 -5.27 -16.07
N THR A 318 3.56 -4.03 -15.68
CA THR A 318 3.15 -2.82 -16.40
C THR A 318 4.22 -2.45 -17.41
N ILE A 319 3.82 -2.28 -18.66
CA ILE A 319 4.71 -1.84 -19.73
C ILE A 319 4.51 -0.35 -19.95
N GLY A 320 5.61 0.40 -20.05
CA GLY A 320 5.55 1.83 -20.26
C GLY A 320 6.86 2.44 -20.70
N LYS A 321 6.79 3.67 -21.18
CA LYS A 321 7.93 4.49 -21.56
C LYS A 321 8.39 5.32 -20.36
N ILE A 322 9.66 5.20 -19.99
CA ILE A 322 10.26 5.98 -18.90
C ILE A 322 10.19 7.48 -19.24
N VAL A 323 9.69 8.27 -18.30
CA VAL A 323 9.69 9.74 -18.37
C VAL A 323 10.53 10.39 -17.27
N ALA A 324 10.81 9.67 -16.17
CA ALA A 324 11.72 10.12 -15.13
C ALA A 324 12.28 8.94 -14.31
N LEU A 325 13.46 9.14 -13.73
CA LEU A 325 14.15 8.17 -12.86
C LEU A 325 14.84 8.90 -11.71
N SER A 326 14.76 8.33 -10.52
CA SER A 326 15.57 8.68 -9.34
C SER A 326 16.21 7.41 -8.74
N PRO A 327 17.03 7.52 -7.69
CA PRO A 327 17.49 6.34 -6.95
C PRO A 327 16.36 5.53 -6.29
N GLU A 328 15.19 6.14 -6.07
CA GLU A 328 14.10 5.53 -5.31
C GLU A 328 12.84 5.28 -6.14
N GLU A 329 12.73 5.87 -7.34
CA GLU A 329 11.49 5.90 -8.12
C GLU A 329 11.75 5.78 -9.63
N VAL A 330 10.83 5.12 -10.33
CA VAL A 330 10.71 5.14 -11.78
C VAL A 330 9.31 5.63 -12.15
N VAL A 331 9.25 6.51 -13.15
CA VAL A 331 7.98 7.05 -13.66
C VAL A 331 7.86 6.75 -15.14
N ILE A 332 6.72 6.17 -15.50
CA ILE A 332 6.40 5.79 -16.88
C ILE A 332 5.11 6.45 -17.35
N THR A 333 5.00 6.64 -18.66
CA THR A 333 3.69 6.69 -19.32
C THR A 333 3.35 5.28 -19.82
N PRO A 334 2.14 4.76 -19.55
CA PRO A 334 1.74 3.42 -19.99
C PRO A 334 1.77 3.32 -21.53
N VAL A 335 2.07 2.13 -22.05
CA VAL A 335 1.81 1.84 -23.48
C VAL A 335 0.33 1.57 -23.70
N GLU A 336 -0.11 1.69 -24.95
CA GLU A 336 -1.44 1.26 -25.34
C GLU A 336 -1.59 -0.26 -25.15
N LEU A 337 -2.71 -0.66 -24.54
CA LEU A 337 -3.08 -2.06 -24.37
C LEU A 337 -4.01 -2.47 -25.51
N LYS A 338 -4.22 -3.78 -25.69
CA LYS A 338 -5.14 -4.30 -26.71
C LYS A 338 -6.58 -3.77 -26.64
N ASP A 339 -7.02 -3.39 -25.45
CA ASP A 339 -8.37 -2.86 -25.21
C ASP A 339 -8.52 -1.37 -25.64
N GLY A 340 -7.48 -0.79 -26.24
CA GLY A 340 -7.43 0.58 -26.73
C GLY A 340 -6.64 1.53 -25.81
N PRO A 341 -6.59 2.83 -26.16
CA PRO A 341 -5.84 3.81 -25.40
C PRO A 341 -6.49 4.07 -24.02
N PRO A 342 -5.69 4.44 -23.00
CA PRO A 342 -6.22 4.83 -21.70
C PRO A 342 -7.19 6.01 -21.80
N GLN A 343 -8.27 5.98 -21.03
CA GLN A 343 -9.23 7.11 -20.95
C GLN A 343 -8.62 8.39 -20.38
N VAL A 344 -7.51 8.28 -19.64
CA VAL A 344 -6.78 9.41 -19.05
C VAL A 344 -5.29 9.25 -19.34
N THR A 345 -4.68 10.28 -19.92
CA THR A 345 -3.22 10.36 -20.01
C THR A 345 -2.65 10.54 -18.60
N VAL A 346 -2.00 9.50 -18.09
CA VAL A 346 -1.42 9.49 -16.74
C VAL A 346 0.09 9.22 -16.77
N ARG A 347 0.73 9.54 -15.64
CA ARG A 347 2.04 9.03 -15.29
C ARG A 347 1.88 8.02 -14.17
N ILE A 348 2.62 6.93 -14.24
CA ILE A 348 2.57 5.84 -13.27
C ILE A 348 3.92 5.75 -12.59
N HIS A 349 3.89 5.84 -11.27
CA HIS A 349 5.02 5.91 -10.39
C HIS A 349 5.16 4.58 -9.66
N PHE A 350 6.38 4.01 -9.70
CA PHE A 350 6.74 2.80 -8.96
C PHE A 350 7.99 3.06 -8.13
N PRO A 351 8.08 2.55 -6.89
CA PRO A 351 9.33 2.56 -6.18
C PRO A 351 10.31 1.61 -6.88
N ARG A 352 11.61 1.91 -6.83
CA ARG A 352 12.65 0.98 -7.32
C ARG A 352 12.85 -0.20 -6.38
N VAL A 353 12.72 0.02 -5.08
CA VAL A 353 12.80 -1.05 -4.06
C VAL A 353 11.55 -1.91 -4.15
N GLY A 354 11.73 -3.24 -4.20
CA GLY A 354 10.62 -4.20 -4.32
C GLY A 354 10.10 -4.39 -5.73
N PHE A 355 10.75 -3.78 -6.74
CA PHE A 355 10.35 -3.89 -8.14
C PHE A 355 11.53 -4.22 -9.03
N THR A 356 11.25 -5.07 -10.02
CA THR A 356 12.14 -5.37 -11.13
C THR A 356 11.75 -4.52 -12.32
N ILE A 357 12.69 -3.71 -12.81
CA ILE A 357 12.55 -2.87 -13.99
C ILE A 357 13.46 -3.45 -15.08
N ARG A 358 12.89 -3.85 -16.21
CA ARG A 358 13.66 -4.44 -17.33
C ARG A 358 13.38 -3.70 -18.63
N PRO A 359 14.39 -3.46 -19.48
CA PRO A 359 14.16 -3.04 -20.85
C PRO A 359 13.18 -3.98 -21.53
N TYR A 360 12.13 -3.43 -22.12
CA TYR A 360 11.13 -4.17 -22.86
C TYR A 360 11.42 -4.00 -24.34
N LYS A 361 11.92 -5.06 -24.97
CA LYS A 361 11.99 -5.14 -26.43
C LYS A 361 10.66 -5.71 -26.88
N ALA A 362 9.85 -4.89 -27.54
CA ALA A 362 8.69 -5.38 -28.24
C ALA A 362 9.16 -6.42 -29.26
N ASP A 363 8.88 -7.70 -29.01
CA ASP A 363 8.74 -8.63 -30.12
C ASP A 363 7.56 -8.10 -30.94
N THR A 364 7.71 -7.96 -32.25
CA THR A 364 6.70 -7.37 -33.14
C THR A 364 5.34 -8.08 -33.06
N GLU A 365 5.28 -9.29 -32.48
CA GLU A 365 4.05 -10.03 -32.16
C GLU A 365 3.53 -9.84 -30.72
N ALA A 366 4.38 -9.47 -29.76
CA ALA A 366 4.06 -9.45 -28.32
C ALA A 366 3.34 -8.17 -27.88
N VAL A 367 3.49 -7.05 -28.59
CA VAL A 367 2.69 -5.83 -28.33
C VAL A 367 1.23 -6.03 -28.74
N ALA A 368 0.96 -6.88 -29.74
CA ALA A 368 -0.39 -7.36 -30.04
C ALA A 368 -0.87 -8.47 -29.05
N LYS A 369 0.01 -8.92 -28.15
CA LYS A 369 -0.11 -9.83 -26.99
C LYS A 369 -0.76 -9.29 -25.71
N LEU A 370 -0.53 -8.02 -25.41
CA LEU A 370 -0.95 -7.31 -24.19
C LEU A 370 -2.06 -6.31 -24.53
#